data_AF-A0A3D1Q924-F1
#
_entry.id   AF-A0A3D1Q924-F1
#
_cell.length_a   1.000
_cell.length_b   1.000
_cell.length_c   1.000
_cell.angle_alpha   90.00
_cell.angle_beta   90.00
_cell.angle_gamma   90.00
#
_symmetry.space_group_name_H-M   'P 1'
#
loop_
_entity.id
_entity.type
_entity.pdbx_description
1 polymer ?
#
loop_
_entity_poly.entity_id
_entity_poly.type
_entity_poly.pdbx_seq_one_letter_code
_entity_poly.pdbx_strand_id
1 'polypeptide(L)'
;MPKVGIIMGSDSDLAVMKDAADILREFGVDYDITICSAHRLPEETARYAATAVERGLAVIIAGAGGAAHLPGVIAASTLLPVIGVPVQSGALAGVDALYAIVQMPRGIPVATVAINGSANAALLAVQMLALSDP
;
A
#
# COMPACT_ATOMS: atom_id res chain seq x y z
N MET A 1 4.99 8.43 16.16
CA MET A 1 4.75 9.03 14.82
C MET A 1 4.55 7.86 13.88
N PRO A 2 3.58 7.89 12.96
CA PRO A 2 3.28 6.74 12.12
C PRO A 2 4.53 6.29 11.36
N LYS A 3 4.88 5.01 11.46
CA LYS A 3 5.96 4.38 10.68
C LYS A 3 5.45 3.72 9.40
N VAL A 4 4.16 3.35 9.36
CA VAL A 4 3.54 2.74 8.18
C VAL A 4 2.36 3.59 7.71
N GLY A 5 2.30 3.87 6.41
CA GLY A 5 1.14 4.50 5.80
C GLY A 5 0.28 3.45 5.09
N ILE A 6 -0.98 3.28 5.48
CA ILE A 6 -1.95 2.44 4.78
C ILE A 6 -2.81 3.36 3.90
N ILE A 7 -2.79 3.13 2.59
CA ILE A 7 -3.60 3.90 1.66
C ILE A 7 -4.45 3.01 0.78
N MET A 8 -5.60 3.54 0.37
CA MET A 8 -6.52 2.83 -0.52
C MET A 8 -7.24 3.77 -1.49
N GLY A 9 -7.64 3.23 -2.63
CA GLY A 9 -8.28 3.99 -3.71
C GLY A 9 -9.70 4.44 -3.39
N SER A 10 -10.43 3.67 -2.57
CA SER A 10 -11.79 3.97 -2.13
C SER A 10 -12.07 3.47 -0.71
N ASP A 11 -13.09 4.04 -0.08
CA ASP A 11 -13.70 3.56 1.16
C ASP A 11 -14.14 2.08 1.11
N SER A 12 -14.62 1.60 -0.04
CA SER A 12 -15.00 0.19 -0.23
C SER A 12 -13.84 -0.79 0.00
N ASP A 13 -12.59 -0.34 -0.20
CA ASP A 13 -11.40 -1.16 0.00
C ASP A 13 -11.06 -1.33 1.49
N LEU A 14 -11.63 -0.49 2.36
CA LEU A 14 -11.35 -0.48 3.80
C LEU A 14 -11.67 -1.83 4.45
N ALA A 15 -12.71 -2.53 3.98
CA ALA A 15 -13.08 -3.84 4.49
C ALA A 15 -11.95 -4.87 4.36
N VAL A 16 -11.11 -4.75 3.33
CA VAL A 16 -9.92 -5.58 3.12
C VAL A 16 -8.73 -4.95 3.83
N MET A 17 -8.49 -3.65 3.65
CA MET A 17 -7.28 -2.99 4.14
C MET A 17 -7.20 -2.87 5.67
N LYS A 18 -8.33 -2.94 6.38
CA LYS A 18 -8.35 -2.94 7.85
C LYS A 18 -7.53 -4.07 8.47
N ASP A 19 -7.39 -5.22 7.79
CA ASP A 19 -6.66 -6.35 8.36
C ASP A 19 -5.15 -6.01 8.45
N ALA A 20 -4.63 -5.13 7.59
CA ALA A 20 -3.28 -4.59 7.75
C ALA A 20 -3.16 -3.73 9.02
N ALA A 21 -4.15 -2.86 9.27
CA ALA A 21 -4.19 -2.01 10.45
C ALA A 21 -4.30 -2.84 11.74
N ASP A 22 -5.06 -3.93 11.72
CA ASP A 22 -5.21 -4.84 12.86
C ASP A 22 -3.91 -5.54 13.21
N ILE A 23 -3.18 -6.05 12.21
CA ILE A 23 -1.85 -6.65 12.42
C ILE A 23 -0.85 -5.60 12.94
N LEU A 24 -0.78 -4.41 12.34
CA LEU A 24 0.14 -3.37 12.83
C LEU A 24 -0.15 -2.99 14.30
N ARG A 25 -1.44 -2.96 14.68
CA ARG A 25 -1.87 -2.72 16.06
C ARG A 25 -1.42 -3.84 17.01
N GLU A 26 -1.54 -5.09 16.61
CA GLU A 26 -1.07 -6.24 17.40
C GLU A 26 0.43 -6.16 17.70
N PHE A 27 1.22 -5.70 16.73
CA PHE A 27 2.67 -5.51 16.87
C PHE A 27 3.07 -4.16 17.50
N GLY A 28 2.10 -3.30 17.85
CA GLY A 28 2.38 -1.98 18.43
C GLY A 28 3.08 -1.00 17.47
N VAL A 29 2.93 -1.19 16.16
CA VAL A 29 3.52 -0.30 15.15
C VAL A 29 2.55 0.84 14.86
N ASP A 30 2.98 2.08 15.10
CA ASP A 30 2.20 3.27 14.74
C ASP A 30 1.96 3.31 13.22
N TYR A 31 0.72 3.53 12.81
CA TYR A 31 0.33 3.66 11.41
C TYR A 31 -0.67 4.80 11.18
N ASP A 32 -0.72 5.29 9.95
CA ASP A 32 -1.77 6.18 9.45
C ASP A 32 -2.60 5.44 8.39
N ILE A 33 -3.89 5.79 8.27
CA ILE A 33 -4.78 5.21 7.28
C ILE A 33 -5.54 6.32 6.56
N THR A 34 -5.44 6.36 5.23
CA THR A 34 -6.10 7.40 4.45
C THR A 34 -6.56 6.90 3.07
N ILE A 35 -7.47 7.65 2.45
CA ILE A 35 -7.94 7.39 1.10
C ILE A 35 -7.16 8.28 0.14
N CYS A 36 -6.50 7.68 -0.84
CA CYS A 36 -5.77 8.36 -1.90
C CYS A 36 -6.14 7.70 -3.22
N SER A 37 -6.64 8.46 -4.18
CA SER A 37 -7.07 7.93 -5.48
C SER A 37 -6.11 8.35 -6.58
N ALA A 38 -5.37 7.40 -7.13
CA ALA A 38 -4.47 7.64 -8.26
C ALA A 38 -5.18 8.20 -9.49
N HIS A 39 -6.46 7.85 -9.70
CA HIS A 39 -7.23 8.31 -10.87
C HIS A 39 -8.02 9.59 -10.61
N ARG A 40 -8.50 9.80 -9.37
CA ARG A 40 -9.40 10.94 -9.04
C ARG A 40 -8.66 12.12 -8.41
N LEU A 41 -7.57 11.84 -7.69
CA LEU A 41 -6.75 12.82 -6.96
C LEU A 41 -5.25 12.56 -7.22
N PRO A 42 -4.79 12.57 -8.49
CA PRO A 42 -3.44 12.15 -8.86
C PRO A 42 -2.34 13.01 -8.21
N GLU A 43 -2.51 14.33 -8.20
CA GLU A 43 -1.51 15.25 -7.63
C GLU A 43 -1.38 15.09 -6.11
N GLU A 44 -2.51 14.93 -5.41
CA GLU A 44 -2.51 14.69 -3.97
C GLU A 44 -1.90 13.34 -3.62
N THR A 45 -2.19 12.30 -4.42
CA THR A 45 -1.62 10.97 -4.27
C THR A 45 -0.09 11.00 -4.44
N ALA A 46 0.40 11.68 -5.48
CA ALA A 46 1.85 11.86 -5.69
C ALA A 46 2.50 12.67 -4.55
N ARG A 47 1.84 13.75 -4.09
CA ARG A 47 2.32 14.57 -2.98
C ARG A 47 2.37 13.80 -1.65
N TYR A 48 1.38 12.94 -1.39
CA TYR A 48 1.40 12.05 -0.22
C TYR A 48 2.67 11.19 -0.24
N ALA A 49 2.97 10.55 -1.37
CA ALA A 49 4.15 9.69 -1.52
C ALA A 49 5.47 10.47 -1.41
N ALA A 50 5.56 11.64 -2.07
CA ALA A 50 6.77 12.47 -2.09
C ALA A 50 7.16 13.00 -0.71
N THR A 51 6.17 13.30 0.13
CA THR A 51 6.38 13.83 1.49
C THR A 51 6.38 12.74 2.57
N ALA A 52 6.27 11.46 2.19
CA ALA A 52 6.14 10.35 3.14
C ALA A 52 7.34 10.25 4.10
N VAL A 53 8.56 10.41 3.58
CA VAL A 53 9.81 10.35 4.37
C VAL A 53 9.85 11.48 5.41
N GLU A 54 9.50 12.70 5.01
CA GLU A 54 9.46 13.88 5.89
C GLU A 54 8.44 13.73 7.02
N ARG A 55 7.37 12.98 6.77
CA ARG A 55 6.33 12.66 7.77
C ARG A 55 6.71 11.50 8.69
N GLY A 56 7.90 10.90 8.52
CA GLY A 56 8.41 9.82 9.36
C GLY A 56 7.96 8.42 8.94
N LEU A 57 7.29 8.28 7.78
CA LEU A 57 6.93 6.97 7.24
C LEU A 57 8.19 6.22 6.79
N ALA A 58 8.19 4.92 7.00
CA ALA A 58 9.25 3.99 6.58
C ALA A 58 8.75 2.96 5.55
N VAL A 59 7.45 2.64 5.55
CA VAL A 59 6.82 1.70 4.60
C VAL A 59 5.44 2.24 4.21
N ILE A 60 5.03 2.03 2.95
CA ILE A 60 3.65 2.33 2.50
C ILE A 60 2.98 1.04 2.04
N ILE A 61 1.78 0.76 2.54
CA ILE A 61 0.90 -0.32 2.10
C ILE A 61 -0.22 0.31 1.28
N ALA A 62 -0.35 -0.05 0.00
CA ALA A 62 -1.32 0.52 -0.92
C ALA A 62 -2.27 -0.55 -1.48
N GLY A 63 -3.57 -0.36 -1.28
CA GLY A 63 -4.63 -1.23 -1.79
C GLY A 63 -5.39 -0.63 -2.97
N ALA A 64 -5.60 -1.41 -4.02
CA ALA A 64 -6.47 -1.02 -5.15
C ALA A 64 -7.02 -2.24 -5.90
N GLY A 65 -8.23 -2.10 -6.48
CA GLY A 65 -8.88 -3.11 -7.32
C GLY A 65 -8.97 -2.71 -8.80
N GLY A 66 -9.32 -3.66 -9.67
CA GLY A 66 -9.47 -3.43 -11.12
C GLY A 66 -8.15 -3.00 -11.79
N ALA A 67 -8.17 -1.86 -12.49
CA ALA A 67 -6.96 -1.20 -13.00
C ALA A 67 -6.17 -0.54 -11.85
N ALA A 68 -5.55 -1.37 -11.02
CA ALA A 68 -5.03 -1.02 -9.70
C ALA A 68 -3.69 -0.25 -9.72
N HIS A 69 -3.71 1.00 -10.21
CA HIS A 69 -2.49 1.80 -10.39
C HIS A 69 -1.93 2.44 -9.11
N LEU A 70 -2.70 2.50 -8.02
CA LEU A 70 -2.29 3.22 -6.81
C LEU A 70 -0.91 2.77 -6.29
N PRO A 71 -0.60 1.48 -6.11
CA PRO A 71 0.71 1.07 -5.60
C PRO A 71 1.88 1.51 -6.50
N GLY A 72 1.73 1.37 -7.82
CA GLY A 72 2.77 1.77 -8.78
C GLY A 72 2.99 3.28 -8.83
N VAL A 73 1.92 4.08 -8.77
CA VAL A 73 2.00 5.56 -8.74
C VAL A 73 2.70 6.05 -7.48
N ILE A 74 2.40 5.43 -6.33
CA ILE A 74 3.07 5.76 -5.07
C ILE A 74 4.55 5.39 -5.14
N ALA A 75 4.88 4.18 -5.61
CA ALA A 75 6.26 3.73 -5.76
C ALA A 75 7.07 4.62 -6.71
N ALA A 76 6.45 5.16 -7.75
CA ALA A 76 7.10 6.11 -8.66
C ALA A 76 7.38 7.48 -8.03
N SER A 77 6.75 7.79 -6.88
CA SER A 77 6.75 9.11 -6.26
C SER A 77 7.45 9.12 -4.89
N THR A 78 8.10 8.03 -4.49
CA THR A 78 8.78 7.93 -3.19
C THR A 78 10.01 7.02 -3.26
N LEU A 79 10.92 7.18 -2.29
CA LEU A 79 12.06 6.27 -2.11
C LEU A 79 11.76 5.15 -1.10
N LEU A 80 10.61 5.22 -0.42
CA LEU A 80 10.20 4.20 0.54
C LEU A 80 9.78 2.90 -0.16
N PRO A 81 9.96 1.74 0.49
CA PRO A 81 9.34 0.51 0.03
C PRO A 81 7.82 0.64 0.01
N VAL A 82 7.22 0.19 -1.10
CA VAL A 82 5.78 0.16 -1.31
C VAL A 82 5.32 -1.28 -1.45
N ILE A 83 4.34 -1.66 -0.61
CA ILE A 83 3.69 -2.97 -0.62
C ILE A 83 2.32 -2.81 -1.29
N GLY A 84 2.11 -3.54 -2.38
CA GLY A 84 0.86 -3.50 -3.14
C GLY A 84 -0.07 -4.64 -2.74
N VAL A 85 -1.31 -4.30 -2.38
CA VAL A 85 -2.39 -5.25 -2.08
C VAL A 85 -3.41 -5.22 -3.22
N PRO A 86 -3.46 -6.26 -4.07
CA PRO A 86 -4.52 -6.38 -5.06
C PRO A 86 -5.86 -6.61 -4.35
N VAL A 87 -6.81 -5.69 -4.52
CA VAL A 87 -8.15 -5.83 -3.94
C VAL A 87 -9.05 -6.55 -4.92
N GLN A 88 -9.71 -7.61 -4.45
CA GLN A 88 -10.68 -8.36 -5.24
C GLN A 88 -11.87 -7.45 -5.58
N SER A 89 -12.10 -7.23 -6.87
CA SER A 89 -13.28 -6.53 -7.36
C SER A 89 -13.70 -7.05 -8.74
N GLY A 90 -14.92 -6.69 -9.15
CA GLY A 90 -15.42 -6.94 -10.49
C GLY A 90 -15.48 -8.41 -10.91
N ALA A 91 -15.45 -8.63 -12.23
CA ALA A 91 -15.67 -9.93 -12.85
C ALA A 91 -14.45 -10.87 -12.79
N LEU A 92 -13.25 -10.32 -12.59
CA LEU A 92 -11.98 -11.07 -12.65
C LEU A 92 -11.44 -11.47 -11.27
N ALA A 93 -12.23 -11.25 -10.22
CA ALA A 93 -11.89 -11.64 -8.85
C ALA A 93 -10.48 -11.19 -8.40
N GLY A 94 -10.05 -9.99 -8.83
CA GLY A 94 -8.76 -9.41 -8.47
C GLY A 94 -7.57 -9.87 -9.29
N VAL A 95 -7.73 -10.73 -10.31
CA VAL A 95 -6.64 -11.11 -11.22
C VAL A 95 -6.17 -9.91 -12.05
N ASP A 96 -7.11 -9.03 -12.43
CA ASP A 96 -6.81 -7.74 -13.04
C ASP A 96 -5.98 -6.84 -12.12
N ALA A 97 -6.40 -6.70 -10.86
CA ALA A 97 -5.66 -5.94 -9.85
C ALA A 97 -4.27 -6.52 -9.62
N LEU A 98 -4.15 -7.85 -9.56
CA LEU A 98 -2.88 -8.53 -9.35
C LEU A 98 -1.89 -8.18 -10.46
N TYR A 99 -2.28 -8.34 -11.72
CA TYR A 99 -1.39 -8.02 -12.84
C TYR A 99 -1.12 -6.53 -12.98
N ALA A 100 -2.08 -5.66 -12.64
CA ALA A 100 -1.87 -4.21 -12.63
C ALA A 100 -0.84 -3.75 -11.60
N ILE A 101 -0.62 -4.51 -10.53
CA ILE A 101 0.31 -4.18 -9.45
C ILE A 101 1.66 -4.91 -9.63
N VAL A 102 1.66 -6.22 -9.91
CA VAL A 102 2.88 -7.03 -9.86
C VAL A 102 3.78 -6.86 -11.08
N GLN A 103 3.22 -6.49 -12.24
CA GLN A 103 3.95 -6.42 -13.52
C GLN A 103 4.67 -5.08 -13.74
N MET A 104 5.16 -4.45 -12.67
CA MET A 104 5.93 -3.21 -12.79
C MET A 104 7.16 -3.41 -13.69
N PRO A 105 7.45 -2.47 -14.60
CA PRO A 105 8.66 -2.54 -15.42
C PRO A 105 9.91 -2.29 -14.56
N ARG A 106 11.08 -2.62 -15.12
CA ARG A 106 12.38 -2.36 -14.49
C ARG A 106 12.51 -0.88 -14.09
N GLY A 107 12.84 -0.64 -12.82
CA GLY A 107 13.18 0.68 -12.29
C GLY A 107 12.35 1.05 -11.06
N ILE A 108 11.04 0.74 -11.06
CA ILE A 108 10.11 1.14 -10.00
C ILE A 108 9.43 -0.12 -9.41
N PRO A 109 9.99 -0.73 -8.35
CA PRO A 109 9.46 -1.98 -7.80
C PRO A 109 8.23 -1.75 -6.90
N VAL A 110 7.35 -2.76 -6.84
CA VAL A 110 6.28 -2.88 -5.84
C VAL A 110 6.32 -4.28 -5.24
N ALA A 111 6.39 -4.38 -3.91
CA ALA A 111 6.31 -5.65 -3.21
C ALA A 111 4.85 -6.12 -3.19
N THR A 112 4.47 -6.99 -4.11
CA THR A 112 3.06 -7.40 -4.27
C THR A 112 2.74 -8.61 -3.40
N VAL A 113 1.65 -8.55 -2.64
CA VAL A 113 1.13 -9.68 -1.85
C VAL A 113 -0.05 -10.35 -2.55
N ALA A 114 -0.61 -11.40 -1.93
CA ALA A 114 -1.79 -12.09 -2.43
C ALA A 114 -2.99 -11.14 -2.62
N ILE A 115 -3.94 -11.52 -3.49
CA ILE A 115 -5.24 -10.84 -3.60
C ILE A 115 -5.91 -10.82 -2.22
N ASN A 116 -6.40 -9.66 -1.80
CA ASN A 116 -6.91 -9.36 -0.45
C ASN A 116 -5.93 -9.64 0.71
N GLY A 117 -4.63 -9.76 0.42
CA GLY A 117 -3.59 -10.13 1.39
C GLY A 117 -3.10 -8.99 2.29
N SER A 118 -3.96 -8.07 2.72
CA SER A 118 -3.57 -6.89 3.52
C SER A 118 -2.90 -7.24 4.85
N ALA A 119 -3.34 -8.31 5.53
CA ALA A 119 -2.67 -8.82 6.74
C ALA A 119 -1.19 -9.20 6.47
N ASN A 120 -0.92 -9.89 5.36
CA ASN A 120 0.44 -10.24 4.96
C ASN A 120 1.25 -9.00 4.55
N ALA A 121 0.61 -7.97 4.00
CA ALA A 121 1.29 -6.70 3.73
C ALA A 121 1.78 -6.04 5.02
N ALA A 122 0.99 -6.08 6.10
CA ALA A 122 1.43 -5.60 7.40
C ALA A 122 2.56 -6.45 7.99
N LEU A 123 2.47 -7.77 7.93
CA LEU A 123 3.57 -8.65 8.37
C LEU A 123 4.86 -8.37 7.61
N LEU A 124 4.78 -8.16 6.29
CA LEU A 124 5.94 -7.79 5.48
C LEU A 124 6.50 -6.41 5.88
N ALA A 125 5.62 -5.44 6.17
CA ALA A 125 6.06 -4.14 6.69
C ALA A 125 6.78 -4.27 8.04
N VAL A 126 6.26 -5.10 8.96
CA VAL A 126 6.91 -5.41 10.25
C VAL A 126 8.30 -6.01 10.03
N GLN A 127 8.42 -6.98 9.11
CA GLN A 127 9.73 -7.55 8.76
C GLN A 127 10.71 -6.51 8.21
N MET A 128 10.25 -5.58 7.37
CA MET A 128 11.08 -4.49 6.86
C MET A 128 11.55 -3.55 7.98
N LEU A 129 10.65 -3.18 8.91
CA LEU A 129 10.96 -2.30 10.03
C LEU A 129 11.98 -2.93 10.98
N ALA A 130 11.85 -4.23 11.27
CA ALA A 130 12.73 -4.99 12.17
C ALA A 130 14.20 -5.00 11.73
N LEU A 131 14.50 -4.70 10.46
CA LEU A 131 15.89 -4.54 9.98
C LEU A 131 16.58 -3.30 10.55
N SER A 132 15.82 -2.35 11.08
CA SER A 132 16.29 -1.04 11.57
C SER A 132 15.81 -0.66 12.96
N ASP A 133 14.93 -1.48 13.56
CA ASP A 133 14.29 -1.30 14.87
C ASP A 133 14.41 -2.61 15.67
N PRO A 134 15.56 -2.85 16.35
CA PRO A 134 15.90 -4.14 16.98
C PRO A 134 15.12 -4.49 18.26
#